data_AF-A0A4U0WHA8-F1
#
_entry.id   AF-A0A4U0WHA8-F1
#
_cell.length_a   1.000
_cell.length_b   1.000
_cell.length_c   1.000
_cell.angle_alpha   90.00
_cell.angle_beta   90.00
_cell.angle_gamma   90.00
#
_symmetry.space_group_name_H-M   'P 1'
#
loop_
_entity.id
_entity.type
_entity.pdbx_description
1 polymer ?
#
loop_
_entity_poly.entity_id
_entity_poly.type
_entity_poly.pdbx_seq_one_letter_code
_entity_poly.pdbx_strand_id
1 'polypeptide(L)'
;MLSKLFVLFTLVCLSVRSIGDKCSAKEGAGLCKKTSDCSDGFTVTGACPNDPASVKCCIKKSCSYSSSSFGTLSGSCLTKTSDSCKDGYFQPGECPGPANAQCCIQKTCRLDRRGGDCMDKTRSSCPRNYWTAGLCPGDKDVQCCVDSLDSSLVINYIKKVYNLAVAYGQGGGKRPANQLVMEWLRHRAYNDLKFKALVNGVDDGWIKYCNDRGLEFVNTLPADPFFAGEKEEYDHLGATMNGHYLNLGERSDVAGWAGDLFTFYREWRHDNPGSGYEAAKKYVVDHLARPGDSSTFKLLDAIEDADGYNMALSLRLNPSRTVVQEFEDLLKPDGGYRHRFSIFYNMRFNGHRAFAASEAKALFLSNNALIAAGRTFLIEKDGLVTLPNLLPDAELDGFCDGFAERVESLAKAS
;
A
#
# COMPACT_ATOMS: atom_id res chain seq x y z
N MET A 1 76.38 -69.91 -14.06
CA MET A 1 76.39 -68.51 -14.51
C MET A 1 74.96 -68.08 -14.79
N LEU A 2 74.51 -67.02 -14.11
CA LEU A 2 73.15 -66.49 -14.16
C LEU A 2 72.82 -65.87 -15.52
N SER A 3 71.63 -66.13 -16.04
CA SER A 3 70.83 -65.11 -16.74
C SER A 3 69.39 -65.61 -16.89
N LYS A 4 68.48 -65.11 -16.04
CA LYS A 4 67.04 -65.15 -16.28
C LYS A 4 66.55 -63.70 -16.33
N LEU A 5 66.35 -63.24 -17.55
CA LEU A 5 65.67 -62.01 -17.90
C LEU A 5 64.17 -62.21 -17.63
N PHE A 6 63.58 -61.42 -16.73
CA PHE A 6 62.13 -61.29 -16.60
C PHE A 6 61.80 -59.80 -16.70
N VAL A 7 61.20 -59.42 -17.84
CA VAL A 7 60.69 -58.08 -18.13
C VAL A 7 59.38 -57.92 -17.38
N LEU A 8 59.33 -56.97 -16.44
CA LEU A 8 58.12 -56.58 -15.73
C LEU A 8 57.44 -55.45 -16.50
N PHE A 9 56.33 -55.73 -17.17
CA PHE A 9 55.47 -54.72 -17.79
C PHE A 9 54.59 -54.08 -16.69
N THR A 10 54.93 -52.86 -16.28
CA THR A 10 54.07 -52.04 -15.42
C THR A 10 52.99 -51.37 -16.28
N LEU A 11 51.76 -51.90 -16.19
CA LEU A 11 50.57 -51.29 -16.76
C LEU A 11 50.20 -50.06 -15.89
N VAL A 12 50.51 -48.85 -16.36
CA VAL A 12 50.03 -47.61 -15.73
C VAL A 12 48.58 -47.41 -16.15
N CYS A 13 47.63 -47.70 -15.25
CA CYS A 13 46.23 -47.28 -15.39
C CYS A 13 46.15 -45.76 -15.24
N LEU A 14 46.17 -45.03 -16.36
CA LEU A 14 45.68 -43.65 -16.40
C LEU A 14 44.16 -43.69 -16.25
N SER A 15 43.66 -43.41 -15.04
CA SER A 15 42.23 -43.20 -14.82
C SER A 15 41.79 -41.94 -15.57
N VAL A 16 41.23 -42.12 -16.77
CA VAL A 16 40.54 -41.06 -17.50
C VAL A 16 39.23 -40.82 -16.74
N ARG A 17 39.19 -39.75 -15.96
CA ARG A 17 37.95 -39.28 -15.35
C ARG A 17 37.04 -38.74 -16.44
N SER A 18 35.75 -39.08 -16.36
CA SER A 18 34.78 -38.97 -17.45
C SER A 18 33.75 -37.88 -17.19
N ILE A 19 33.09 -37.40 -18.25
CA ILE A 19 31.83 -36.63 -18.16
C ILE A 19 30.93 -37.27 -17.08
N GLY A 20 30.45 -36.46 -16.15
CA GLY A 20 29.69 -36.89 -14.98
C GLY A 20 30.46 -36.89 -13.66
N ASP A 21 31.79 -36.73 -13.68
CA ASP A 21 32.59 -36.70 -12.47
C ASP A 21 32.40 -35.41 -11.65
N LYS A 22 32.54 -35.52 -10.33
CA LYS A 22 32.51 -34.37 -9.43
C LYS A 22 33.71 -33.47 -9.67
N CYS A 23 33.45 -32.17 -9.73
CA CYS A 23 34.46 -31.12 -9.81
C CYS A 23 34.24 -30.09 -8.70
N SER A 24 35.30 -29.36 -8.37
CA SER A 24 35.27 -28.28 -7.38
C SER A 24 36.08 -27.10 -7.88
N ALA A 25 35.51 -25.91 -7.74
CA ALA A 25 36.19 -24.64 -8.00
C ALA A 25 35.95 -23.68 -6.83
N LYS A 26 36.57 -22.49 -6.88
CA LYS A 26 36.37 -21.44 -5.87
C LYS A 26 34.89 -21.04 -5.74
N GLU A 27 34.14 -21.18 -6.82
CA GLU A 27 32.75 -20.78 -6.94
C GLU A 27 31.77 -21.82 -6.35
N GLY A 28 32.18 -23.09 -6.23
CA GLY A 28 31.38 -24.20 -5.69
C GLY A 28 31.78 -25.58 -6.22
N ALA A 29 31.00 -26.60 -5.84
CA ALA A 29 31.13 -27.96 -6.37
C ALA A 29 30.09 -28.21 -7.48
N GLY A 30 30.43 -29.07 -8.44
CA GLY A 30 29.61 -29.35 -9.62
C GLY A 30 29.92 -30.69 -10.25
N LEU A 31 29.49 -30.87 -11.50
CA LEU A 31 29.78 -32.05 -12.32
C LEU A 31 30.45 -31.64 -13.64
N CYS A 32 31.43 -32.41 -14.08
CA CYS A 32 32.08 -32.24 -15.38
C CYS A 32 31.11 -32.59 -16.49
N LYS A 33 30.77 -31.62 -17.34
CA LYS A 33 29.83 -31.77 -18.45
C LYS A 33 30.42 -31.16 -19.72
N LYS A 34 29.98 -31.59 -20.90
CA LYS A 34 30.21 -30.77 -22.10
C LYS A 34 29.59 -29.40 -21.89
N THR A 35 30.21 -28.38 -22.48
CA THR A 35 29.72 -26.99 -22.35
C THR A 35 28.25 -26.85 -22.78
N SER A 36 27.82 -27.61 -23.80
CA SER A 36 26.41 -27.67 -24.26
C SER A 36 25.43 -28.28 -23.26
N ASP A 37 25.91 -29.13 -22.35
CA ASP A 37 25.09 -29.98 -21.48
C ASP A 37 24.92 -29.35 -20.07
N CYS A 38 25.52 -28.19 -19.84
CA CYS A 38 25.36 -27.37 -18.63
C CYS A 38 24.24 -26.34 -18.81
N SER A 39 23.01 -26.82 -19.02
CA SER A 39 21.85 -25.96 -19.26
C SER A 39 21.40 -25.20 -18.01
N ASP A 40 21.63 -25.74 -16.83
CA ASP A 40 21.07 -25.29 -15.55
C ASP A 40 22.13 -24.75 -14.56
N GLY A 41 23.28 -24.31 -15.08
CA GLY A 41 24.37 -23.72 -14.29
C GLY A 41 25.30 -22.85 -15.12
N PHE A 42 26.51 -22.62 -14.59
CA PHE A 42 27.60 -21.97 -15.31
C PHE A 42 28.84 -22.87 -15.37
N THR A 43 29.63 -22.69 -16.43
CA THR A 43 30.81 -23.53 -16.65
C THR A 43 32.09 -22.86 -16.13
N VAL A 44 32.90 -23.61 -15.37
CA VAL A 44 34.24 -23.20 -14.94
C VAL A 44 35.30 -24.02 -15.69
N THR A 45 36.23 -23.32 -16.34
CA THR A 45 37.34 -23.91 -17.10
C THR A 45 38.44 -24.41 -16.15
N GLY A 46 39.03 -25.57 -16.42
CA GLY A 46 40.18 -26.09 -15.68
C GLY A 46 39.86 -26.72 -14.31
N ALA A 47 38.58 -26.75 -13.91
CA ALA A 47 38.13 -27.37 -12.67
C ALA A 47 37.81 -28.87 -12.81
N CYS A 48 37.94 -29.42 -14.02
CA CYS A 48 37.79 -30.85 -14.30
C CYS A 48 39.13 -31.52 -14.62
N PRO A 49 39.46 -32.69 -14.04
CA PRO A 49 40.77 -33.33 -14.23
C PRO A 49 40.97 -33.88 -15.65
N ASN A 50 42.11 -33.58 -16.29
CA ASN A 50 42.58 -34.18 -17.56
C ASN A 50 41.63 -34.07 -18.78
N ASP A 51 40.73 -33.08 -18.78
CA ASP A 51 39.64 -33.01 -19.75
C ASP A 51 39.95 -32.21 -21.03
N PRO A 52 39.36 -32.58 -22.19
CA PRO A 52 39.37 -31.77 -23.41
C PRO A 52 38.73 -30.39 -23.18
N ALA A 53 39.12 -29.37 -23.94
CA ALA A 53 38.64 -27.99 -23.79
C ALA A 53 37.10 -27.80 -23.84
N SER A 54 36.37 -28.78 -24.39
CA SER A 54 34.91 -28.77 -24.48
C SER A 54 34.18 -29.27 -23.22
N VAL A 55 34.89 -29.91 -22.28
CA VAL A 55 34.37 -30.39 -20.99
C VAL A 55 34.77 -29.41 -19.88
N LYS A 56 33.79 -28.98 -19.09
CA LYS A 56 33.96 -27.97 -18.04
C LYS A 56 33.18 -28.36 -16.80
N CYS A 57 33.57 -27.79 -15.66
CA CYS A 57 32.84 -27.99 -14.42
C CYS A 57 31.53 -27.19 -14.46
N CYS A 58 30.39 -27.87 -14.47
CA CYS A 58 29.07 -27.26 -14.40
C CYS A 58 28.64 -27.11 -12.95
N ILE A 59 28.64 -25.87 -12.46
CA ILE A 59 28.26 -25.54 -11.08
C ILE A 59 26.87 -24.91 -11.10
N LYS A 60 25.96 -25.45 -10.28
CA LYS A 60 24.67 -24.85 -9.99
C LYS A 60 24.77 -24.07 -8.69
N LYS A 61 24.44 -22.79 -8.72
CA LYS A 61 24.40 -21.97 -7.51
C LYS A 61 23.12 -21.17 -7.47
N SER A 62 22.48 -21.13 -6.31
CA SER A 62 21.43 -20.16 -6.04
C SER A 62 22.04 -18.77 -5.86
N CYS A 63 21.30 -17.76 -6.31
CA CYS A 63 21.62 -16.37 -6.07
C CYS A 63 20.39 -15.69 -5.48
N SER A 64 20.62 -14.55 -4.83
CA SER A 64 19.57 -13.71 -4.27
C SER A 64 19.87 -12.28 -4.63
N TYR A 65 18.88 -11.56 -5.13
CA TYR A 65 18.97 -10.15 -5.43
C TYR A 65 17.98 -9.39 -4.58
N SER A 66 18.45 -8.43 -3.80
CA SER A 66 17.63 -7.63 -2.91
C SER A 66 17.58 -6.19 -3.41
N SER A 67 16.37 -5.65 -3.51
CA SER A 67 16.14 -4.24 -3.78
C SER A 67 15.12 -3.68 -2.79
N SER A 68 15.26 -2.40 -2.46
CA SER A 68 14.25 -1.65 -1.72
C SER A 68 12.89 -1.65 -2.42
N SER A 69 12.86 -1.84 -3.75
CA SER A 69 11.64 -1.68 -4.55
C SER A 69 10.81 -2.95 -4.73
N PHE A 70 11.38 -4.15 -4.52
CA PHE A 70 10.68 -5.42 -4.76
C PHE A 70 11.11 -6.57 -3.82
N GLY A 71 11.86 -6.26 -2.75
CA GLY A 71 12.30 -7.25 -1.77
C GLY A 71 13.42 -8.16 -2.28
N THR A 72 13.57 -9.32 -1.66
CA THR A 72 14.58 -10.32 -2.02
C THR A 72 14.00 -11.33 -3.00
N LEU A 73 14.55 -11.34 -4.21
CA LEU A 73 14.23 -12.33 -5.23
C LEU A 73 15.29 -13.42 -5.25
N SER A 74 14.85 -14.67 -5.32
CA SER A 74 15.74 -15.82 -5.47
C SER A 74 15.89 -16.20 -6.95
N GLY A 75 17.08 -16.65 -7.32
CA GLY A 75 17.39 -17.05 -8.69
C GLY A 75 18.43 -18.15 -8.75
N SER A 76 18.79 -18.52 -9.98
CA SER A 76 19.85 -19.48 -10.27
C SER A 76 20.94 -18.85 -11.12
N CYS A 77 22.20 -19.09 -10.77
CA CYS A 77 23.35 -18.62 -11.56
C CYS A 77 23.45 -19.40 -12.86
N LEU A 78 23.24 -18.70 -13.97
CA LEU A 78 23.29 -19.24 -15.31
C LEU A 78 24.27 -18.42 -16.16
N THR A 79 24.80 -19.04 -17.20
CA THR A 79 25.57 -18.30 -18.22
C THR A 79 24.63 -17.38 -19.02
N LYS A 80 24.99 -16.11 -19.27
CA LYS A 80 24.15 -15.10 -19.94
C LYS A 80 23.60 -15.52 -21.32
N THR A 81 24.28 -16.44 -22.00
CA THR A 81 23.87 -16.99 -23.31
C THR A 81 22.96 -18.21 -23.18
N SER A 82 22.58 -18.60 -21.97
CA SER A 82 21.75 -19.78 -21.72
C SER A 82 20.29 -19.46 -22.03
N ASP A 83 19.72 -20.21 -22.98
CA ASP A 83 18.29 -20.30 -23.25
C ASP A 83 17.47 -20.70 -22.00
N SER A 84 18.12 -21.20 -20.95
CA SER A 84 17.45 -21.66 -19.74
C SER A 84 16.93 -20.54 -18.85
N CYS A 85 17.23 -19.27 -19.16
CA CYS A 85 16.60 -18.10 -18.53
C CYS A 85 15.44 -17.52 -19.37
N LYS A 86 14.75 -18.34 -20.17
CA LYS A 86 13.64 -17.91 -21.06
C LYS A 86 12.54 -17.13 -20.33
N ASP A 87 12.26 -17.51 -19.09
CA ASP A 87 11.22 -16.90 -18.25
C ASP A 87 11.78 -16.04 -17.09
N GLY A 88 13.01 -15.53 -17.25
CA GLY A 88 13.68 -14.74 -16.23
C GLY A 88 14.45 -13.52 -16.75
N TYR A 89 15.11 -12.83 -15.83
CA TYR A 89 16.07 -11.75 -16.12
C TYR A 89 17.43 -12.12 -15.59
N PHE A 90 18.46 -11.78 -16.35
CA PHE A 90 19.83 -11.87 -15.90
C PHE A 90 20.22 -10.62 -15.11
N GLN A 91 20.47 -10.79 -13.82
CA GLN A 91 21.01 -9.76 -12.94
C GLN A 91 22.53 -9.93 -12.80
N PRO A 92 23.35 -8.94 -13.21
CA PRO A 92 24.80 -8.99 -13.07
C PRO A 92 25.24 -8.81 -11.61
N GLY A 93 26.41 -9.36 -11.26
CA GLY A 93 27.05 -9.14 -9.95
C GLY A 93 26.57 -10.05 -8.81
N GLU A 94 25.42 -10.70 -8.96
CA GLU A 94 24.81 -11.55 -7.92
C GLU A 94 25.31 -13.01 -7.93
N CYS A 95 26.10 -13.37 -8.95
CA CYS A 95 26.69 -14.69 -9.10
C CYS A 95 28.22 -14.62 -8.99
N PRO A 96 28.84 -15.50 -8.20
CA PRO A 96 30.29 -15.57 -8.11
C PRO A 96 30.87 -16.21 -9.37
N GLY A 97 32.05 -15.71 -9.79
CA GLY A 97 32.79 -16.24 -10.93
C GLY A 97 32.91 -15.23 -12.06
N PRO A 98 32.99 -15.67 -13.33
CA PRO A 98 33.24 -14.80 -14.47
C PRO A 98 32.05 -13.87 -14.76
N ALA A 99 32.30 -12.73 -15.41
CA ALA A 99 31.28 -11.70 -15.68
C ALA A 99 30.06 -12.17 -16.49
N ASN A 100 30.17 -13.31 -17.19
CA ASN A 100 29.08 -13.92 -17.94
C ASN A 100 28.22 -14.91 -17.11
N ALA A 101 28.60 -15.21 -15.86
CA ALA A 101 27.73 -15.89 -14.89
C ALA A 101 26.85 -14.85 -14.21
N GLN A 102 25.55 -14.89 -14.50
CA GLN A 102 24.58 -13.90 -14.01
C GLN A 102 23.41 -14.62 -13.34
N CYS A 103 22.77 -13.92 -12.40
CA CYS A 103 21.65 -14.48 -11.66
C CYS A 103 20.41 -14.44 -12.53
N CYS A 104 19.90 -15.60 -12.94
CA CYS A 104 18.61 -15.73 -13.59
C CYS A 104 17.52 -15.73 -12.51
N ILE A 105 16.77 -14.63 -12.45
CA ILE A 105 15.67 -14.42 -11.51
C ILE A 105 14.36 -14.60 -12.28
N GLN A 106 13.39 -15.30 -11.69
CA GLN A 106 12.08 -15.50 -12.34
C GLN A 106 11.34 -14.18 -12.56
N LYS A 107 10.54 -14.12 -13.62
CA LYS A 107 9.66 -13.00 -14.00
C LYS A 107 8.47 -12.79 -13.05
N THR A 108 8.62 -12.93 -11.74
CA THR A 108 7.52 -12.67 -10.81
C THR A 108 7.70 -11.32 -10.14
N CYS A 109 6.62 -10.58 -9.99
CA CYS A 109 6.54 -9.37 -9.20
C CYS A 109 5.31 -9.40 -8.30
N ARG A 110 5.21 -8.44 -7.38
CA ARG A 110 4.10 -8.36 -6.46
C ARG A 110 3.74 -6.92 -6.18
N LEU A 111 2.46 -6.59 -6.37
CA LEU A 111 1.86 -5.30 -6.00
C LEU A 111 0.87 -5.56 -4.85
N ASP A 112 1.24 -5.15 -3.64
CA ASP A 112 0.52 -5.48 -2.40
C ASP A 112 0.39 -7.01 -2.19
N ARG A 113 -0.83 -7.52 -2.26
CA ARG A 113 -1.13 -8.95 -2.16
C ARG A 113 -1.32 -9.63 -3.52
N ARG A 114 -1.20 -8.89 -4.62
CA ARG A 114 -1.40 -9.40 -5.97
C ARG A 114 -0.07 -9.84 -6.57
N GLY A 115 0.01 -11.11 -6.93
CA GLY A 115 1.09 -11.62 -7.77
C GLY A 115 0.96 -11.06 -9.19
N GLY A 116 2.10 -10.82 -9.81
CA GLY A 116 2.18 -10.40 -11.20
C GLY A 116 3.40 -10.98 -11.88
N ASP A 117 3.49 -10.72 -13.17
CA ASP A 117 4.54 -11.21 -14.03
C ASP A 117 5.31 -10.02 -14.61
N CYS A 118 6.63 -10.02 -14.43
CA CYS A 118 7.52 -9.06 -15.07
C CYS A 118 7.62 -9.36 -16.55
N MET A 119 7.25 -8.39 -17.38
CA MET A 119 7.17 -8.56 -18.83
C MET A 119 7.62 -7.28 -19.54
N ASP A 120 8.16 -7.45 -20.75
CA ASP A 120 8.46 -6.33 -21.64
C ASP A 120 7.15 -5.74 -22.17
N LYS A 121 6.81 -4.54 -21.73
CA LYS A 121 5.54 -3.86 -22.08
C LYS A 121 5.41 -3.53 -23.56
N THR A 122 6.49 -3.63 -24.34
CA THR A 122 6.50 -3.37 -25.79
C THR A 122 6.10 -4.57 -26.62
N ARG A 123 6.16 -5.79 -26.06
CA ARG A 123 5.97 -7.05 -26.80
C ARG A 123 4.54 -7.60 -26.73
N SER A 124 3.69 -7.11 -25.84
CA SER A 124 2.27 -7.53 -25.70
C SER A 124 1.45 -6.55 -24.85
N SER A 125 0.11 -6.63 -24.91
CA SER A 125 -0.74 -6.11 -23.83
C SER A 125 -0.50 -6.91 -22.55
N CYS A 126 -0.75 -6.33 -21.37
CA CYS A 126 -0.66 -7.07 -20.10
C CYS A 126 -1.78 -8.11 -20.05
N PRO A 127 -1.49 -9.42 -19.95
CA PRO A 127 -2.54 -10.44 -19.82
C PRO A 127 -3.43 -10.26 -18.58
N ARG A 128 -2.92 -9.54 -17.57
CA ARG A 128 -3.62 -9.22 -16.32
C ARG A 128 -4.23 -7.81 -16.30
N ASN A 129 -4.20 -7.11 -17.43
CA ASN A 129 -4.80 -5.80 -17.70
C ASN A 129 -4.19 -4.57 -17.01
N TYR A 130 -3.19 -4.73 -16.13
CA TYR A 130 -2.52 -3.59 -15.50
C TYR A 130 -0.99 -3.65 -15.51
N TRP A 131 -0.36 -2.59 -16.01
CA TRP A 131 1.10 -2.41 -15.99
C TRP A 131 1.51 -1.47 -14.85
N THR A 132 2.47 -1.89 -14.03
CA THR A 132 3.08 -1.02 -13.02
C THR A 132 4.62 -1.09 -13.09
N ALA A 133 5.26 0.07 -12.99
CA ALA A 133 6.72 0.20 -13.09
C ALA A 133 7.40 0.00 -11.72
N GLY A 134 8.72 -0.22 -11.72
CA GLY A 134 9.52 -0.22 -10.49
C GLY A 134 9.45 -1.49 -9.64
N LEU A 135 8.58 -2.44 -9.98
CA LEU A 135 8.46 -3.74 -9.30
C LEU A 135 9.23 -4.88 -9.98
N CYS A 136 9.92 -4.58 -11.08
CA CYS A 136 10.66 -5.55 -11.87
C CYS A 136 12.12 -5.13 -12.05
N PRO A 137 13.07 -6.08 -12.01
CA PRO A 137 14.44 -5.83 -12.41
C PRO A 137 14.56 -5.68 -13.94
N GLY A 138 15.64 -5.05 -14.39
CA GLY A 138 15.97 -4.88 -15.81
C GLY A 138 15.67 -3.49 -16.35
N ASP A 139 15.53 -3.40 -17.68
CA ASP A 139 15.34 -2.14 -18.39
C ASP A 139 13.96 -1.50 -18.11
N LYS A 140 13.84 -0.19 -18.35
CA LYS A 140 12.60 0.61 -18.08
C LYS A 140 11.31 0.08 -18.72
N ASP A 141 11.46 -0.71 -19.78
CA ASP A 141 10.36 -1.29 -20.55
C ASP A 141 9.90 -2.64 -19.97
N VAL A 142 10.65 -3.20 -19.02
CA VAL A 142 10.21 -4.31 -18.18
C VAL A 142 9.36 -3.77 -17.04
N GLN A 143 8.08 -4.12 -17.06
CA GLN A 143 7.11 -3.70 -16.05
C GLN A 143 6.37 -4.91 -15.49
N CYS A 144 5.80 -4.72 -14.31
CA CYS A 144 5.01 -5.73 -13.63
C CYS A 144 3.60 -5.71 -14.19
N CYS A 145 3.19 -6.81 -14.80
CA CYS A 145 1.83 -7.05 -15.24
C CYS A 145 1.05 -7.74 -14.11
N VAL A 146 0.06 -7.06 -13.55
CA VAL A 146 -0.74 -7.52 -12.38
C VAL A 146 -2.22 -7.45 -12.69
N ASP A 147 -3.01 -8.23 -11.95
CA ASP A 147 -4.46 -8.17 -12.07
C ASP A 147 -4.96 -6.81 -11.60
N SER A 148 -5.85 -6.19 -12.39
CA SER A 148 -6.61 -5.02 -11.93
C SER A 148 -7.31 -5.32 -10.61
N LEU A 149 -7.46 -4.31 -9.75
CA LEU A 149 -8.34 -4.43 -8.60
C LEU A 149 -9.77 -4.65 -9.13
N ASP A 150 -10.49 -5.64 -8.58
CA ASP A 150 -11.93 -5.76 -8.84
C ASP A 150 -12.68 -4.70 -8.03
N SER A 151 -12.52 -3.45 -8.46
CA SER A 151 -13.25 -2.29 -7.97
C SER A 151 -14.55 -2.05 -8.74
N SER A 152 -14.91 -2.97 -9.66
CA SER A 152 -16.02 -2.78 -10.59
C SER A 152 -17.35 -2.54 -9.88
N LEU A 153 -17.62 -3.27 -8.79
CA LEU A 153 -18.83 -3.10 -7.98
C LEU A 153 -18.93 -1.68 -7.40
N VAL A 154 -17.82 -1.19 -6.84
CA VAL A 154 -17.69 0.14 -6.24
C VAL A 154 -17.88 1.23 -7.28
N ILE A 155 -17.08 1.19 -8.35
CA ILE A 155 -17.12 2.20 -9.41
C ILE A 155 -18.49 2.22 -10.07
N ASN A 156 -19.10 1.06 -10.34
CA ASN A 156 -20.43 0.99 -10.93
C ASN A 156 -21.50 1.54 -10.00
N TYR A 157 -21.41 1.28 -8.69
CA TYR A 157 -22.33 1.86 -7.71
C TYR A 157 -22.20 3.38 -7.68
N ILE A 158 -21.00 3.92 -7.49
CA ILE A 158 -20.77 5.38 -7.47
C ILE A 158 -21.21 6.04 -8.78
N LYS A 159 -20.94 5.40 -9.92
CA LYS A 159 -21.41 5.86 -11.23
C LYS A 159 -22.93 5.88 -11.34
N LYS A 160 -23.62 4.87 -10.80
CA LYS A 160 -25.09 4.84 -10.73
C LYS A 160 -25.63 6.01 -9.90
N VAL A 161 -25.07 6.27 -8.71
CA VAL A 161 -25.46 7.40 -7.86
C VAL A 161 -25.19 8.74 -8.57
N TYR A 162 -24.01 8.90 -9.17
CA TYR A 162 -23.62 10.11 -9.87
C TYR A 162 -24.53 10.43 -11.07
N ASN A 163 -24.87 9.43 -11.88
CA ASN A 163 -25.78 9.62 -13.02
C ASN A 163 -27.17 10.07 -12.57
N LEU A 164 -27.68 9.54 -11.46
CA LEU A 164 -28.93 10.00 -10.87
C LEU A 164 -28.81 11.43 -10.34
N ALA A 165 -27.68 11.81 -9.75
CA ALA A 165 -27.43 13.16 -9.25
C ALA A 165 -27.41 14.19 -10.39
N VAL A 166 -26.80 13.85 -11.53
CA VAL A 166 -26.85 14.65 -12.75
C VAL A 166 -28.29 14.82 -13.25
N ALA A 167 -29.06 13.73 -13.31
CA ALA A 167 -30.46 13.78 -13.74
C ALA A 167 -31.34 14.60 -12.79
N TYR A 168 -31.10 14.54 -11.48
CA TYR A 168 -31.79 15.36 -10.48
C TYR A 168 -31.48 16.86 -10.68
N GLY A 169 -30.22 17.21 -10.94
CA GLY A 169 -29.81 18.57 -11.28
C GLY A 169 -30.50 19.11 -12.54
N GLN A 170 -30.57 18.29 -13.60
CA GLN A 170 -31.31 18.63 -14.84
C GLN A 170 -32.82 18.85 -14.60
N GLY A 171 -33.38 18.19 -13.58
CA GLY A 171 -34.77 18.37 -13.13
C GLY A 171 -35.01 19.58 -12.21
N GLY A 172 -34.01 20.45 -12.01
CA GLY A 172 -34.12 21.66 -11.17
C GLY A 172 -33.49 21.55 -9.78
N GLY A 173 -32.80 20.44 -9.46
CA GLY A 173 -31.98 20.33 -8.25
C GLY A 173 -30.86 21.37 -8.24
N LYS A 174 -30.56 21.94 -7.05
CA LYS A 174 -29.64 23.09 -6.92
C LYS A 174 -28.21 22.73 -6.55
N ARG A 175 -27.96 21.54 -6.00
CA ARG A 175 -26.64 21.13 -5.51
C ARG A 175 -25.84 20.42 -6.62
N PRO A 176 -24.50 20.60 -6.67
CA PRO A 176 -23.65 19.90 -7.63
C PRO A 176 -23.73 18.38 -7.49
N ALA A 177 -23.61 17.65 -8.60
CA ALA A 177 -23.72 16.19 -8.61
C ALA A 177 -22.70 15.50 -7.67
N ASN A 178 -21.46 16.01 -7.62
CA ASN A 178 -20.43 15.50 -6.69
C ASN A 178 -20.89 15.59 -5.23
N GLN A 179 -21.45 16.73 -4.84
CA GLN A 179 -21.97 16.94 -3.49
C GLN A 179 -23.14 16.00 -3.19
N LEU A 180 -24.06 15.84 -4.12
CA LEU A 180 -25.23 14.96 -3.97
C LEU A 180 -24.82 13.50 -3.78
N VAL A 181 -23.74 13.03 -4.44
CA VAL A 181 -23.20 11.69 -4.18
C VAL A 181 -22.70 11.58 -2.74
N MET A 182 -21.89 12.53 -2.25
CA MET A 182 -21.39 12.50 -0.87
C MET A 182 -22.55 12.54 0.15
N GLU A 183 -23.59 13.33 -0.13
CA GLU A 183 -24.80 13.38 0.67
C GLU A 183 -25.57 12.05 0.67
N TRP A 184 -25.65 11.38 -0.48
CA TRP A 184 -26.23 10.04 -0.56
C TRP A 184 -25.41 9.02 0.23
N LEU A 185 -24.09 9.08 0.21
CA LEU A 185 -23.26 8.14 0.96
C LEU A 185 -23.45 8.32 2.48
N ARG A 186 -23.61 9.57 2.96
CA ARG A 186 -23.68 9.86 4.39
C ARG A 186 -25.09 9.88 5.01
N HIS A 187 -26.16 9.92 4.20
CA HIS A 187 -27.49 10.33 4.69
C HIS A 187 -28.09 9.48 5.82
N ARG A 188 -27.70 8.21 5.95
CA ARG A 188 -28.28 7.30 6.95
C ARG A 188 -27.68 7.48 8.34
N ALA A 189 -26.36 7.60 8.44
CA ALA A 189 -25.67 7.72 9.73
C ALA A 189 -25.32 9.18 10.08
N TYR A 190 -25.03 10.00 9.07
CA TYR A 190 -24.49 11.35 9.23
C TYR A 190 -25.44 12.40 8.65
N ASN A 191 -26.67 12.48 9.19
CA ASN A 191 -27.67 13.49 8.86
C ASN A 191 -28.61 13.83 10.03
N ASP A 192 -28.20 13.53 11.27
CA ASP A 192 -28.94 13.94 12.46
C ASP A 192 -28.83 15.47 12.70
N LEU A 193 -29.55 16.00 13.70
CA LEU A 193 -29.56 17.44 13.97
C LEU A 193 -28.16 18.01 14.27
N LYS A 194 -27.28 17.23 14.91
CA LYS A 194 -25.94 17.67 15.30
C LYS A 194 -25.03 17.72 14.10
N PHE A 195 -25.05 16.67 13.30
CA PHE A 195 -24.27 16.59 12.07
C PHE A 195 -24.76 17.60 11.02
N LYS A 196 -26.08 17.85 10.96
CA LYS A 196 -26.66 18.96 10.17
C LYS A 196 -26.11 20.32 10.59
N ALA A 197 -25.94 20.56 11.88
CA ALA A 197 -25.30 21.79 12.36
C ALA A 197 -23.81 21.84 11.95
N LEU A 198 -23.13 20.70 11.88
CA LEU A 198 -21.70 20.60 11.55
C LEU A 198 -21.40 20.72 10.05
N VAL A 199 -22.12 20.05 9.16
CA VAL A 199 -21.81 20.06 7.70
C VAL A 199 -23.01 20.35 6.81
N ASN A 200 -24.05 20.97 7.37
CA ASN A 200 -25.33 21.19 6.72
C ASN A 200 -26.09 19.88 6.46
N GLY A 201 -27.42 19.97 6.36
CA GLY A 201 -28.24 18.83 5.99
C GLY A 201 -28.10 18.45 4.54
N VAL A 202 -28.37 17.17 4.25
CA VAL A 202 -28.52 16.66 2.88
C VAL A 202 -29.69 17.35 2.17
N ASP A 203 -29.75 17.23 0.84
CA ASP A 203 -30.93 17.60 0.05
C ASP A 203 -31.99 16.49 0.19
N ASP A 204 -33.02 16.73 1.02
CA ASP A 204 -34.08 15.74 1.26
C ASP A 204 -34.85 15.38 -0.03
N GLY A 205 -34.96 16.31 -0.98
CA GLY A 205 -35.57 16.07 -2.29
C GLY A 205 -34.75 15.11 -3.14
N TRP A 206 -33.42 15.23 -3.09
CA TRP A 206 -32.49 14.31 -3.72
C TRP A 206 -32.57 12.90 -3.10
N ILE A 207 -32.56 12.80 -1.77
CA ILE A 207 -32.69 11.50 -1.09
C ILE A 207 -34.00 10.83 -1.48
N LYS A 208 -35.10 11.58 -1.50
CA LYS A 208 -36.39 11.08 -1.98
C LYS A 208 -36.33 10.64 -3.44
N TYR A 209 -35.71 11.43 -4.32
CA TYR A 209 -35.58 11.14 -5.75
C TYR A 209 -34.87 9.81 -6.02
N CYS A 210 -33.82 9.50 -5.24
CA CYS A 210 -33.10 8.22 -5.28
C CYS A 210 -33.96 7.06 -4.80
N ASN A 211 -34.61 7.21 -3.65
CA ASN A 211 -35.47 6.17 -3.06
C ASN A 211 -36.65 5.83 -3.98
N ASP A 212 -37.30 6.83 -4.58
CA ASP A 212 -38.40 6.64 -5.54
C ASP A 212 -37.97 5.86 -6.80
N ARG A 213 -36.67 5.78 -7.08
CA ARG A 213 -36.07 5.04 -8.21
C ARG A 213 -35.44 3.71 -7.79
N GLY A 214 -35.64 3.29 -6.54
CA GLY A 214 -35.12 2.03 -6.04
C GLY A 214 -33.59 1.98 -5.98
N LEU A 215 -32.92 3.12 -5.78
CA LEU A 215 -31.49 3.11 -5.49
C LEU A 215 -31.27 2.52 -4.09
N GLU A 216 -30.65 1.35 -4.03
CA GLU A 216 -30.28 0.72 -2.76
C GLU A 216 -29.09 1.44 -2.13
N PHE A 217 -29.10 1.52 -0.81
CA PHE A 217 -27.97 2.05 -0.04
C PHE A 217 -26.98 0.93 0.23
N VAL A 218 -25.74 1.11 -0.22
CA VAL A 218 -24.60 0.25 0.11
C VAL A 218 -23.79 0.96 1.18
N ASN A 219 -23.49 0.28 2.28
CA ASN A 219 -22.74 0.84 3.41
C ASN A 219 -21.33 0.29 3.56
N THR A 220 -20.96 -0.78 2.85
CA THR A 220 -19.66 -1.45 3.01
C THR A 220 -19.00 -1.72 1.66
N LEU A 221 -17.69 -1.54 1.64
CA LEU A 221 -16.80 -1.78 0.51
C LEU A 221 -16.06 -3.11 0.61
N PRO A 222 -15.51 -3.61 -0.52
CA PRO A 222 -14.48 -4.64 -0.49
C PRO A 222 -13.30 -4.16 0.38
N ALA A 223 -12.56 -5.12 0.92
CA ALA A 223 -11.46 -4.81 1.82
C ALA A 223 -10.42 -3.91 1.16
N ASP A 224 -9.82 -3.02 1.95
CA ASP A 224 -8.77 -2.11 1.50
C ASP A 224 -7.63 -2.91 0.81
N PRO A 225 -7.21 -2.53 -0.41
CA PRO A 225 -6.20 -3.29 -1.15
C PRO A 225 -4.80 -3.30 -0.51
N PHE A 226 -4.50 -2.28 0.31
CA PHE A 226 -3.20 -2.09 0.96
C PHE A 226 -3.22 -2.60 2.41
N PHE A 227 -4.20 -2.14 3.20
CA PHE A 227 -4.46 -2.51 4.59
C PHE A 227 -5.52 -3.61 4.68
N ALA A 228 -5.18 -4.77 4.13
CA ALA A 228 -6.20 -5.80 3.96
C ALA A 228 -6.81 -6.29 5.28
N GLY A 229 -8.13 -6.42 5.27
CA GLY A 229 -8.94 -6.81 6.43
C GLY A 229 -9.89 -5.69 6.85
N GLU A 230 -9.51 -4.44 6.61
CA GLU A 230 -10.37 -3.27 6.83
C GLU A 230 -11.39 -3.16 5.70
N LYS A 231 -12.69 -3.05 6.02
CA LYS A 231 -13.77 -2.86 5.03
C LYS A 231 -14.28 -1.43 5.15
N GLU A 232 -14.08 -0.61 4.12
CA GLU A 232 -14.50 0.79 4.17
C GLU A 232 -16.03 0.95 4.29
N GLU A 233 -16.44 1.89 5.12
CA GLU A 233 -17.80 2.33 5.40
C GLU A 233 -18.09 3.64 4.65
N TYR A 234 -19.07 3.59 3.75
CA TYR A 234 -19.34 4.72 2.86
C TYR A 234 -19.94 5.94 3.55
N ASP A 235 -20.59 5.74 4.69
CA ASP A 235 -21.24 6.82 5.41
C ASP A 235 -20.22 7.74 6.08
N HIS A 236 -19.19 7.19 6.70
CA HIS A 236 -18.09 7.97 7.25
C HIS A 236 -17.24 8.62 6.14
N LEU A 237 -16.81 7.86 5.12
CA LEU A 237 -16.13 8.43 3.96
C LEU A 237 -16.95 9.57 3.31
N GLY A 238 -18.26 9.34 3.10
CA GLY A 238 -19.17 10.34 2.54
C GLY A 238 -19.34 11.58 3.42
N ALA A 239 -19.33 11.41 4.74
CA ALA A 239 -19.37 12.48 5.73
C ALA A 239 -18.11 13.35 5.66
N THR A 240 -16.93 12.73 5.71
CA THR A 240 -15.62 13.37 5.58
C THR A 240 -15.50 14.10 4.24
N MET A 241 -15.80 13.41 3.13
CA MET A 241 -15.79 14.03 1.80
C MET A 241 -16.69 15.25 1.72
N ASN A 242 -17.94 15.14 2.22
CA ASN A 242 -18.88 16.24 2.12
C ASN A 242 -18.42 17.45 2.95
N GLY A 243 -17.95 17.22 4.18
CA GLY A 243 -17.43 18.27 5.06
C GLY A 243 -16.29 19.05 4.40
N HIS A 244 -15.28 18.33 3.88
CA HIS A 244 -14.15 18.96 3.21
C HIS A 244 -14.50 19.58 1.86
N TYR A 245 -15.47 19.03 1.12
CA TYR A 245 -15.93 19.59 -0.16
C TYR A 245 -16.63 20.94 0.04
N LEU A 246 -17.39 21.09 1.12
CA LEU A 246 -18.06 22.33 1.49
C LEU A 246 -17.12 23.40 2.06
N ASN A 247 -15.88 23.03 2.43
CA ASN A 247 -14.85 23.94 2.94
C ASN A 247 -15.30 24.78 4.15
N LEU A 248 -15.80 24.12 5.19
CA LEU A 248 -16.44 24.77 6.35
C LEU A 248 -15.45 25.17 7.46
N GLY A 249 -14.16 25.30 7.14
CA GLY A 249 -13.09 25.53 8.11
C GLY A 249 -12.94 24.34 9.07
N GLU A 250 -12.75 24.61 10.37
CA GLU A 250 -12.62 23.61 11.45
C GLU A 250 -13.73 22.55 11.44
N ARG A 251 -14.94 22.92 11.01
CA ARG A 251 -16.08 22.01 10.93
C ARG A 251 -15.85 20.87 9.94
N SER A 252 -15.00 21.09 8.93
CA SER A 252 -14.64 20.05 7.95
C SER A 252 -13.77 18.99 8.61
N ASP A 253 -12.81 19.40 9.45
CA ASP A 253 -11.94 18.46 10.17
C ASP A 253 -12.73 17.65 11.19
N VAL A 254 -13.69 18.28 11.89
CA VAL A 254 -14.57 17.57 12.84
C VAL A 254 -15.54 16.61 12.15
N ALA A 255 -15.80 16.80 10.85
CA ALA A 255 -16.63 15.87 10.08
C ALA A 255 -15.90 14.58 9.67
N GLY A 256 -14.58 14.54 9.83
CA GLY A 256 -13.74 13.35 9.72
C GLY A 256 -12.77 13.29 10.91
N TRP A 257 -11.47 13.29 10.63
CA TRP A 257 -10.39 12.97 11.56
C TRP A 257 -10.44 13.59 12.95
N ALA A 258 -10.89 14.84 13.09
CA ALA A 258 -10.94 15.47 14.40
C ALA A 258 -12.11 14.98 15.26
N GLY A 259 -13.21 14.55 14.63
CA GLY A 259 -14.34 13.90 15.31
C GLY A 259 -13.93 12.56 15.92
N ASP A 260 -13.18 11.75 15.18
CA ASP A 260 -12.65 10.48 15.67
C ASP A 260 -11.56 10.70 16.73
N LEU A 261 -10.72 11.72 16.55
CA LEU A 261 -9.73 12.10 17.55
C LEU A 261 -10.38 12.53 18.88
N PHE A 262 -11.52 13.22 18.85
CA PHE A 262 -12.27 13.56 20.07
C PHE A 262 -12.84 12.33 20.75
N THR A 263 -13.36 11.37 19.98
CA THR A 263 -13.90 10.12 20.51
C THR A 263 -12.79 9.24 21.11
N PHE A 264 -11.62 9.22 20.47
CA PHE A 264 -10.43 8.49 20.94
C PHE A 264 -9.78 9.15 22.16
N TYR A 265 -9.79 10.48 22.24
CA TYR A 265 -9.36 11.20 23.44
C TYR A 265 -10.14 10.73 24.67
N ARG A 266 -11.46 10.54 24.54
CA ARG A 266 -12.28 10.01 25.64
C ARG A 266 -11.83 8.62 26.07
N GLU A 267 -11.58 7.73 25.13
CA GLU A 267 -11.09 6.38 25.42
C GLU A 267 -9.78 6.44 26.21
N TRP A 268 -8.82 7.25 25.75
CA TRP A 268 -7.58 7.52 26.48
C TRP A 268 -7.82 7.98 27.93
N ARG A 269 -8.80 8.87 28.16
CA ARG A 269 -9.14 9.32 29.50
C ARG A 269 -9.77 8.25 30.37
N HIS A 270 -10.56 7.34 29.79
CA HIS A 270 -11.17 6.23 30.52
C HIS A 270 -10.15 5.15 30.88
N ASP A 271 -9.27 4.80 29.95
CA ASP A 271 -8.25 3.77 30.15
C ASP A 271 -7.19 4.20 31.16
N ASN A 272 -7.05 5.52 31.38
CA ASN A 272 -6.22 6.13 32.41
C ASN A 272 -4.79 5.54 32.44
N PRO A 273 -4.05 5.58 31.33
CA PRO A 273 -2.75 4.89 31.19
C PRO A 273 -1.60 5.54 31.97
N GLY A 274 -1.88 6.59 32.76
CA GLY A 274 -0.91 7.45 33.43
C GLY A 274 -1.03 8.90 32.98
N SER A 275 -0.29 9.79 33.65
CA SER A 275 -0.32 11.25 33.43
C SER A 275 0.96 11.78 32.80
N GLY A 276 0.87 12.96 32.18
CA GLY A 276 2.01 13.66 31.58
C GLY A 276 2.30 13.30 30.12
N TYR A 277 3.22 14.08 29.53
CA TYR A 277 3.50 14.09 28.09
C TYR A 277 3.79 12.71 27.50
N GLU A 278 4.78 11.98 28.04
CA GLU A 278 5.21 10.69 27.48
C GLU A 278 4.14 9.61 27.58
N ALA A 279 3.38 9.59 28.68
CA ALA A 279 2.30 8.62 28.87
C ALA A 279 1.16 8.86 27.87
N ALA A 280 0.77 10.13 27.69
CA ALA A 280 -0.26 10.52 26.72
C ALA A 280 0.17 10.18 25.29
N LYS A 281 1.39 10.56 24.90
CA LYS A 281 1.95 10.27 23.58
C LYS A 281 2.01 8.78 23.29
N LYS A 282 2.51 7.99 24.25
CA LYS A 282 2.65 6.54 24.11
C LYS A 282 1.29 5.87 23.87
N TYR A 283 0.26 6.25 24.62
CA TYR A 283 -1.09 5.70 24.42
C TYR A 283 -1.57 5.92 22.99
N VAL A 284 -1.44 7.15 22.47
CA VAL A 284 -1.86 7.45 21.10
C VAL A 284 -1.08 6.64 20.07
N VAL A 285 0.25 6.55 20.21
CA VAL A 285 1.08 5.79 19.27
C VAL A 285 0.79 4.29 19.31
N ASP A 286 0.44 3.75 20.47
CA ASP A 286 0.16 2.32 20.65
C ASP A 286 -1.21 1.89 20.13
N HIS A 287 -2.20 2.80 20.07
CA HIS A 287 -3.60 2.46 19.76
C HIS A 287 -4.15 3.14 18.50
N LEU A 288 -3.85 4.42 18.26
CA LEU A 288 -4.50 5.21 17.19
C LEU A 288 -4.20 4.63 15.81
N ALA A 289 -5.26 4.34 15.06
CA ALA A 289 -5.21 3.82 13.70
C ALA A 289 -4.25 2.63 13.52
N ARG A 290 -4.18 1.73 14.51
CA ARG A 290 -3.31 0.54 14.47
C ARG A 290 -4.07 -0.64 13.87
N PRO A 291 -3.45 -1.40 12.93
CA PRO A 291 -4.10 -2.61 12.40
C PRO A 291 -4.44 -3.60 13.53
N GLY A 292 -5.72 -4.00 13.59
CA GLY A 292 -6.21 -4.96 14.59
C GLY A 292 -6.42 -4.40 16.00
N ASP A 293 -6.19 -3.12 16.24
CA ASP A 293 -6.56 -2.44 17.48
C ASP A 293 -8.06 -2.14 17.50
N SER A 294 -8.67 -2.13 18.70
CA SER A 294 -10.12 -1.95 18.89
C SER A 294 -10.51 -0.55 19.35
N SER A 295 -9.58 0.40 19.37
CA SER A 295 -9.85 1.78 19.75
C SER A 295 -10.90 2.43 18.86
N THR A 296 -11.50 3.52 19.34
CA THR A 296 -12.56 4.21 18.62
C THR A 296 -12.08 4.98 17.39
N PHE A 297 -10.78 5.23 17.24
CA PHE A 297 -10.20 5.80 16.01
C PHE A 297 -9.36 4.72 15.32
N LYS A 298 -10.05 3.87 14.57
CA LYS A 298 -9.49 2.68 13.94
C LYS A 298 -8.65 3.06 12.72
N LEU A 299 -7.91 2.07 12.22
CA LEU A 299 -7.19 2.23 10.96
C LEU A 299 -8.14 2.54 9.81
N LEU A 300 -9.33 1.93 9.82
CA LEU A 300 -10.35 2.18 8.81
C LEU A 300 -10.82 3.64 8.79
N ASP A 301 -11.14 4.21 9.95
CA ASP A 301 -11.58 5.59 10.05
C ASP A 301 -10.49 6.54 9.52
N ALA A 302 -9.22 6.28 9.86
CA ALA A 302 -8.09 7.05 9.34
C ALA A 302 -7.91 6.92 7.81
N ILE A 303 -8.22 5.76 7.24
CA ILE A 303 -8.22 5.56 5.78
C ILE A 303 -9.30 6.45 5.13
N GLU A 304 -10.52 6.40 5.66
CA GLU A 304 -11.67 7.16 5.14
C GLU A 304 -11.49 8.67 5.31
N ASP A 305 -10.83 9.09 6.39
CA ASP A 305 -10.44 10.47 6.62
C ASP A 305 -9.46 10.99 5.57
N ALA A 306 -8.40 10.22 5.32
CA ALA A 306 -7.38 10.58 4.35
C ALA A 306 -7.96 10.61 2.93
N ASP A 307 -8.70 9.58 2.53
CA ASP A 307 -9.32 9.54 1.21
C ASP A 307 -10.40 10.60 1.05
N GLY A 308 -11.24 10.76 2.07
CA GLY A 308 -12.31 11.74 2.06
C GLY A 308 -11.80 13.15 1.91
N TYR A 309 -10.73 13.52 2.65
CA TYR A 309 -10.03 14.77 2.47
C TYR A 309 -9.44 14.92 1.06
N ASN A 310 -8.67 13.93 0.61
CA ASN A 310 -7.92 13.99 -0.65
C ASN A 310 -8.85 14.16 -1.86
N MET A 311 -9.90 13.34 -1.92
CA MET A 311 -10.90 13.38 -3.01
C MET A 311 -11.70 14.68 -2.98
N ALA A 312 -12.12 15.14 -1.79
CA ALA A 312 -12.82 16.40 -1.66
C ALA A 312 -11.97 17.60 -2.08
N LEU A 313 -10.69 17.61 -1.71
CA LEU A 313 -9.73 18.63 -2.13
C LEU A 313 -9.54 18.61 -3.65
N SER A 314 -9.34 17.43 -4.25
CA SER A 314 -9.21 17.25 -5.70
C SER A 314 -10.42 17.83 -6.45
N LEU A 315 -11.63 17.49 -6.03
CA LEU A 315 -12.88 17.98 -6.63
C LEU A 315 -13.08 19.49 -6.47
N ARG A 316 -12.62 20.07 -5.36
CA ARG A 316 -12.66 21.52 -5.15
C ARG A 316 -11.67 22.27 -6.04
N LEU A 317 -10.45 21.73 -6.17
CA LEU A 317 -9.40 22.33 -6.99
C LEU A 317 -9.68 22.16 -8.49
N ASN A 318 -10.43 21.12 -8.86
CA ASN A 318 -10.85 20.88 -10.23
C ASN A 318 -12.34 20.50 -10.33
N PRO A 319 -13.25 21.49 -10.42
CA PRO A 319 -14.69 21.26 -10.49
C PRO A 319 -15.17 20.50 -11.74
N SER A 320 -14.32 20.33 -12.76
CA SER A 320 -14.64 19.52 -13.94
C SER A 320 -14.53 18.01 -13.67
N ARG A 321 -13.83 17.63 -12.59
CA ARG A 321 -13.71 16.24 -12.16
C ARG A 321 -15.00 15.76 -11.51
N THR A 322 -15.23 14.46 -11.65
CA THR A 322 -16.37 13.78 -11.06
C THR A 322 -15.90 12.89 -9.91
N VAL A 323 -16.77 12.70 -8.92
CA VAL A 323 -16.51 11.74 -7.83
C VAL A 323 -16.25 10.32 -8.36
N VAL A 324 -16.83 9.95 -9.51
CA VAL A 324 -16.56 8.66 -10.17
C VAL A 324 -15.07 8.55 -10.53
N GLN A 325 -14.50 9.60 -11.13
CA GLN A 325 -13.08 9.64 -11.48
C GLN A 325 -12.18 9.61 -10.24
N GLU A 326 -12.60 10.23 -9.14
CA GLU A 326 -11.85 10.13 -7.88
C GLU A 326 -11.80 8.69 -7.36
N PHE A 327 -12.92 7.95 -7.37
CA PHE A 327 -12.91 6.54 -6.98
C PHE A 327 -12.12 5.67 -7.97
N GLU A 328 -12.18 5.95 -9.27
CA GLU A 328 -11.36 5.25 -10.28
C GLU A 328 -9.86 5.48 -10.04
N ASP A 329 -9.46 6.73 -9.77
CA ASP A 329 -8.06 7.08 -9.48
C ASP A 329 -7.60 6.57 -8.10
N LEU A 330 -8.51 6.51 -7.12
CA LEU A 330 -8.24 5.92 -5.81
C LEU A 330 -7.96 4.43 -5.97
N LEU A 331 -8.86 3.68 -6.63
CA LEU A 331 -8.90 2.21 -6.64
C LEU A 331 -8.17 1.56 -7.84
N LYS A 332 -7.53 2.33 -8.72
CA LYS A 332 -6.64 1.72 -9.72
C LYS A 332 -5.42 1.08 -9.03
N PRO A 333 -4.82 0.01 -9.57
CA PRO A 333 -3.76 -0.76 -8.91
C PRO A 333 -2.56 -0.01 -8.32
N ASP A 334 -2.15 1.13 -8.85
CA ASP A 334 -1.11 2.00 -8.30
C ASP A 334 -1.66 3.39 -7.91
N GLY A 335 -2.95 3.41 -7.57
CA GLY A 335 -3.75 4.61 -7.39
C GLY A 335 -3.57 5.32 -6.07
N GLY A 336 -4.49 6.24 -5.80
CA GLY A 336 -4.49 7.07 -4.60
C GLY A 336 -4.45 6.26 -3.30
N TYR A 337 -5.00 5.03 -3.31
CA TYR A 337 -5.07 4.17 -2.13
C TYR A 337 -3.69 3.88 -1.51
N ARG A 338 -2.63 3.88 -2.33
CA ARG A 338 -1.24 3.70 -1.86
C ARG A 338 -0.64 4.97 -1.28
N HIS A 339 -1.07 6.13 -1.75
CA HIS A 339 -0.48 7.40 -1.39
C HIS A 339 -1.38 8.24 -0.50
N ARG A 340 -2.53 7.72 -0.05
CA ARG A 340 -3.55 8.51 0.63
C ARG A 340 -3.03 9.24 1.86
N PHE A 341 -2.25 8.56 2.70
CA PHE A 341 -1.70 9.15 3.92
C PHE A 341 -0.59 10.14 3.63
N SER A 342 0.29 9.86 2.67
CA SER A 342 1.31 10.84 2.26
C SER A 342 0.69 12.08 1.62
N ILE A 343 -0.32 11.94 0.76
CA ILE A 343 -1.06 13.08 0.19
C ILE A 343 -1.78 13.84 1.30
N PHE A 344 -2.51 13.15 2.18
CA PHE A 344 -3.25 13.77 3.28
C PHE A 344 -2.31 14.55 4.20
N TYR A 345 -1.22 13.93 4.65
CA TYR A 345 -0.25 14.56 5.53
C TYR A 345 0.42 15.78 4.88
N ASN A 346 0.80 15.67 3.60
CA ASN A 346 1.44 16.78 2.88
C ASN A 346 0.46 17.94 2.60
N MET A 347 -0.79 17.62 2.23
CA MET A 347 -1.76 18.63 1.81
C MET A 347 -2.52 19.26 2.99
N ARG A 348 -2.91 18.47 4.00
CA ARG A 348 -3.63 18.95 5.18
C ARG A 348 -2.70 19.53 6.23
N PHE A 349 -1.55 18.90 6.45
CA PHE A 349 -0.62 19.25 7.53
C PHE A 349 0.72 19.80 7.04
N ASN A 350 0.79 20.21 5.77
CA ASN A 350 2.00 20.72 5.12
C ASN A 350 3.19 19.74 5.14
N GLY A 351 2.99 18.47 5.48
CA GLY A 351 4.08 17.51 5.65
C GLY A 351 4.91 17.70 6.92
N HIS A 352 4.41 18.47 7.89
CA HIS A 352 5.14 18.80 9.12
C HIS A 352 4.43 18.28 10.38
N ARG A 353 5.13 17.45 11.15
CA ARG A 353 4.60 16.84 12.37
C ARG A 353 4.19 17.88 13.40
N ALA A 354 5.03 18.90 13.60
CA ALA A 354 4.72 20.00 14.52
C ALA A 354 3.43 20.74 14.12
N PHE A 355 3.17 20.88 12.81
CA PHE A 355 1.96 21.52 12.31
C PHE A 355 0.73 20.62 12.53
N ALA A 356 0.84 19.32 12.28
CA ALA A 356 -0.24 18.37 12.61
C ALA A 356 -0.60 18.40 14.10
N ALA A 357 0.41 18.43 14.99
CA ALA A 357 0.19 18.52 16.44
C ALA A 357 -0.49 19.85 16.83
N SER A 358 -0.06 20.97 16.24
CA SER A 358 -0.67 22.27 16.51
C SER A 358 -2.12 22.37 16.04
N GLU A 359 -2.45 21.79 14.88
CA GLU A 359 -3.80 21.77 14.34
C GLU A 359 -4.74 20.92 15.21
N ALA A 360 -4.27 19.75 15.67
CA ALA A 360 -5.00 18.93 16.64
C ALA A 360 -5.26 19.68 17.95
N LYS A 361 -4.21 20.31 18.52
CA LYS A 361 -4.34 21.09 19.76
C LYS A 361 -5.29 22.28 19.59
N ALA A 362 -5.24 22.98 18.44
CA ALA A 362 -6.13 24.09 18.14
C ALA A 362 -7.60 23.67 18.16
N LEU A 363 -7.95 22.50 17.62
CA LEU A 363 -9.32 21.97 17.66
C LEU A 363 -9.76 21.58 19.08
N PHE A 364 -8.87 20.99 19.87
CA PHE A 364 -9.14 20.71 21.29
C PHE A 364 -9.36 21.96 22.14
N LEU A 365 -8.73 23.07 21.77
CA LEU A 365 -8.83 24.35 22.47
C LEU A 365 -9.70 25.38 21.73
N SER A 366 -10.38 24.98 20.65
CA SER A 366 -11.18 25.91 19.85
C SER A 366 -12.30 26.53 20.69
N ASN A 367 -12.41 27.86 20.57
CA ASN A 367 -13.45 28.68 21.18
C ASN A 367 -14.69 28.80 20.28
N ASN A 368 -14.70 28.17 19.10
CA ASN A 368 -15.88 28.09 18.26
C ASN A 368 -16.98 27.32 19.01
N ALA A 369 -18.11 27.97 19.30
CA ALA A 369 -19.17 27.39 20.12
C ALA A 369 -19.70 26.04 19.60
N LEU A 370 -19.77 25.87 18.27
CA LEU A 370 -20.22 24.63 17.66
C LEU A 370 -19.18 23.51 17.83
N ILE A 371 -17.90 23.83 17.62
CA ILE A 371 -16.80 22.88 17.79
C ILE A 371 -16.65 22.50 19.26
N ALA A 372 -16.71 23.47 20.18
CA ALA A 372 -16.67 23.22 21.61
C ALA A 372 -17.83 22.32 22.07
N ALA A 373 -19.06 22.60 21.61
CA ALA A 373 -20.22 21.77 21.95
C ALA A 373 -20.11 20.34 21.36
N GLY A 374 -19.67 20.21 20.11
CA GLY A 374 -19.46 18.91 19.48
C GLY A 374 -18.37 18.09 20.16
N ARG A 375 -17.22 18.72 20.46
CA ARG A 375 -16.09 18.14 21.20
C ARG A 375 -16.54 17.64 22.56
N THR A 376 -17.20 18.48 23.37
CA THR A 376 -17.71 18.06 24.69
C THR A 376 -18.70 16.90 24.56
N PHE A 377 -19.63 16.95 23.60
CA PHE A 377 -20.58 15.86 23.40
C PHE A 377 -19.89 14.53 23.05
N LEU A 378 -18.91 14.53 22.14
CA LEU A 378 -18.18 13.32 21.74
C LEU A 378 -17.31 12.79 22.89
N ILE A 379 -16.65 13.68 23.62
CA ILE A 379 -15.77 13.31 24.73
C ILE A 379 -16.56 12.76 25.92
N GLU A 380 -17.74 13.30 26.22
CA GLU A 380 -18.51 12.91 27.41
C GLU A 380 -19.65 11.92 27.13
N LYS A 381 -19.79 11.44 25.87
CA LYS A 381 -20.92 10.62 25.41
C LYS A 381 -21.25 9.42 26.31
N ASP A 382 -20.23 8.80 26.91
CA ASP A 382 -20.35 7.58 27.73
C ASP A 382 -19.85 7.76 29.18
N GLY A 383 -19.71 9.02 29.62
CA GLY A 383 -19.26 9.33 30.98
C GLY A 383 -18.47 10.63 31.06
N LEU A 384 -18.43 11.22 32.25
CA LEU A 384 -17.63 12.43 32.49
C LEU A 384 -16.15 12.07 32.55
N VAL A 385 -15.35 12.74 31.72
CA VAL A 385 -13.88 12.69 31.73
C VAL A 385 -13.32 14.11 31.76
N THR A 386 -12.05 14.25 32.12
CA THR A 386 -11.40 15.58 32.10
C THR A 386 -11.38 16.14 30.69
N LEU A 387 -12.02 17.31 30.50
CA LEU A 387 -12.04 17.99 29.21
C LEU A 387 -10.63 18.52 28.84
N PRO A 388 -10.31 18.62 27.54
CA PRO A 388 -8.97 19.02 27.07
C PRO A 388 -8.49 20.36 27.62
N ASN A 389 -9.38 21.35 27.74
CA ASN A 389 -9.07 22.68 28.28
C ASN A 389 -8.85 22.69 29.81
N LEU A 390 -9.05 21.56 30.48
CA LEU A 390 -8.82 21.37 31.91
C LEU A 390 -7.60 20.47 32.19
N LEU A 391 -6.99 19.89 31.17
CA LEU A 391 -5.77 19.10 31.32
C LEU A 391 -4.54 20.00 31.51
N PRO A 392 -3.50 19.49 32.20
CA PRO A 392 -2.17 20.10 32.12
C PRO A 392 -1.72 20.20 30.66
N ASP A 393 -1.18 21.36 30.26
CA ASP A 393 -0.76 21.62 28.88
C ASP A 393 0.17 20.53 28.32
N ALA A 394 1.17 20.11 29.12
CA ALA A 394 2.13 19.09 28.73
C ALA A 394 1.47 17.73 28.43
N GLU A 395 0.35 17.41 29.08
CA GLU A 395 -0.35 16.15 28.85
C GLU A 395 -1.13 16.20 27.53
N LEU A 396 -1.83 17.31 27.26
CA LEU A 396 -2.49 17.53 25.97
C LEU A 396 -1.48 17.63 24.82
N ASP A 397 -0.32 18.24 25.05
CA ASP A 397 0.78 18.29 24.09
C ASP A 397 1.29 16.90 23.73
N GLY A 398 1.44 16.02 24.72
CA GLY A 398 1.83 14.63 24.50
C GLY A 398 0.83 13.88 23.64
N PHE A 399 -0.47 14.03 23.93
CA PHE A 399 -1.55 13.43 23.14
C PHE A 399 -1.52 13.92 21.68
N CYS A 400 -1.44 15.24 21.47
CA CYS A 400 -1.43 15.84 20.12
C CYS A 400 -0.17 15.47 19.33
N ASP A 401 0.99 15.39 19.99
CA ASP A 401 2.23 14.93 19.35
C ASP A 401 2.18 13.44 19.00
N GLY A 402 1.53 12.61 19.83
CA GLY A 402 1.27 11.21 19.52
C GLY A 402 0.40 11.04 18.27
N PHE A 403 -0.66 11.86 18.12
CA PHE A 403 -1.48 11.90 16.91
C PHE A 403 -0.63 12.26 15.69
N ALA A 404 0.15 13.34 15.79
CA ALA A 404 1.00 13.80 14.70
C ALA A 404 2.08 12.77 14.31
N GLU A 405 2.68 12.09 15.29
CA GLU A 405 3.61 10.98 15.04
C GLU A 405 2.94 9.84 14.27
N ARG A 406 1.71 9.51 14.65
CA ARG A 406 0.99 8.41 14.02
C ARG A 406 0.61 8.74 12.58
N VAL A 407 0.09 9.94 12.31
CA VAL A 407 -0.21 10.40 10.95
C VAL A 407 1.06 10.44 10.09
N GLU A 408 2.17 10.96 10.61
CA GLU A 408 3.46 10.96 9.91
C GLU A 408 3.95 9.52 9.63
N SER A 409 3.82 8.61 10.60
CA SER A 409 4.18 7.20 10.44
C SER A 409 3.36 6.51 9.35
N LEU A 410 2.05 6.77 9.28
CA LEU A 410 1.19 6.27 8.20
C LEU A 410 1.62 6.83 6.85
N ALA A 411 1.94 8.12 6.77
CA ALA A 411 2.42 8.76 5.55
C ALA A 411 3.77 8.21 5.06
N LYS A 412 4.67 7.81 5.97
CA LYS A 412 5.96 7.18 5.61
C LYS A 412 5.80 5.72 5.17
N ALA A 413 4.72 5.07 5.60
CA ALA A 413 4.44 3.68 5.27
C ALA A 413 3.63 3.50 3.97
N SER A 414 3.03 4.58 3.46
CA SER A 414 2.15 4.61 2.28
C SER A 414 2.93 4.74 0.97
#